data_AF-A0A3D1YJ25-F1
#
_entry.id   AF-A0A3D1YJ25-F1
#
_cell.length_a   1.000
_cell.length_b   1.000
_cell.length_c   1.000
_cell.angle_alpha   90.00
_cell.angle_beta   90.00
_cell.angle_gamma   90.00
#
_symmetry.space_group_name_H-M   'P 1'
#
loop_
_entity.id
_entity.type
_entity.pdbx_description
1 polymer ?
#
loop_
_entity_poly.entity_id
_entity_poly.type
_entity_poly.pdbx_seq_one_letter_code
_entity_poly.pdbx_strand_id
1 'polypeptide(L)'
;MFRKLITYLFWLSVVVSLVNSFTVKNDSIGEVLFILIPVLFVADLGLKFLWKQKPRESGTGGDGNSEKEKLFAEVPLEQRPNYEEWSVEHHGRTIRVINWYSLRRLVGAAHLFIDDVEVDCSRAMTYSPKKPLLVSGNVQVFFSGAFSVKASIVDGEELIYQDDLSLADKIANKLFYFG
;
A
#
# COMPACT_ATOMS: atom_id res chain seq x y z
N MET A 1 -29.74 -3.49 0.83
CA MET A 1 -30.23 -3.31 -0.55
C MET A 1 -29.65 -2.08 -1.25
N PHE A 2 -29.59 -0.91 -0.59
CA PHE A 2 -29.11 0.36 -1.16
C PHE A 2 -27.74 0.32 -1.86
N ARG A 3 -26.75 -0.38 -1.27
CA ARG A 3 -25.39 -0.48 -1.83
C ARG A 3 -25.34 -1.15 -3.21
N LYS A 4 -26.14 -2.20 -3.42
CA LYS A 4 -26.21 -2.89 -4.72
C LYS A 4 -26.84 -2.01 -5.81
N LEU A 5 -27.83 -1.18 -5.42
CA LEU A 5 -28.50 -0.25 -6.32
C LEU A 5 -27.56 0.87 -6.78
N ILE A 6 -26.78 1.45 -5.86
CA ILE A 6 -25.82 2.52 -6.20
C ILE A 6 -24.75 1.99 -7.15
N THR A 7 -24.17 0.83 -6.87
CA THR A 7 -23.20 0.20 -7.77
C THR A 7 -23.82 -0.11 -9.14
N TYR A 8 -25.05 -0.61 -9.17
CA TYR A 8 -25.74 -0.89 -10.43
C TYR A 8 -26.00 0.38 -11.25
N LEU A 9 -26.47 1.46 -10.63
CA LEU A 9 -26.72 2.74 -11.30
C LEU A 9 -25.43 3.38 -11.83
N PHE A 10 -24.32 3.26 -11.09
CA PHE A 10 -23.00 3.72 -11.53
C PHE A 10 -22.52 2.94 -12.77
N TRP A 11 -22.59 1.60 -12.74
CA TRP A 11 -22.22 0.79 -13.90
C TRP A 11 -23.17 1.02 -15.09
N LEU A 12 -24.45 1.27 -14.83
CA LEU A 12 -25.42 1.63 -15.85
C LEU A 12 -25.05 2.97 -16.52
N SER A 13 -24.63 3.99 -15.77
CA SER A 13 -24.20 5.27 -16.36
C SER A 13 -22.92 5.11 -17.19
N VAL A 14 -21.97 4.27 -16.74
CA VAL A 14 -20.74 3.97 -17.50
C VAL A 14 -21.08 3.27 -18.82
N VAL A 15 -21.96 2.27 -18.81
CA VAL A 15 -22.37 1.55 -20.02
C VAL A 15 -23.13 2.47 -20.99
N VAL A 16 -24.04 3.31 -20.49
CA VAL A 16 -24.77 4.28 -21.32
C VAL A 16 -23.82 5.30 -21.95
N SER A 17 -22.84 5.81 -21.22
CA SER A 17 -21.80 6.69 -21.78
C SER A 17 -20.95 6.00 -22.84
N LEU A 18 -20.60 4.71 -22.65
CA LEU A 18 -19.88 3.93 -23.65
C LEU A 18 -20.69 3.78 -24.95
N VAL A 19 -21.95 3.36 -24.85
CA VAL A 19 -22.82 3.17 -26.02
C VAL A 19 -23.06 4.49 -26.77
N ASN A 20 -23.23 5.59 -26.03
CA ASN A 20 -23.40 6.92 -26.62
C ASN A 20 -22.10 7.42 -27.29
N SER A 21 -20.93 7.09 -26.75
CA SER A 21 -19.63 7.40 -27.37
C SER A 21 -19.34 6.60 -28.64
N PHE A 22 -19.89 5.39 -28.77
CA PHE A 22 -19.73 4.59 -29.99
C PHE A 22 -20.69 5.02 -31.12
N THR A 23 -21.80 5.68 -30.78
CA THR A 23 -22.79 6.16 -31.76
C THR A 23 -22.54 7.59 -32.22
N VAL A 24 -21.96 8.45 -31.37
CA VAL A 24 -21.51 9.79 -31.76
C VAL A 24 -20.02 9.70 -32.13
N LYS A 25 -19.69 9.76 -33.43
CA LYS A 25 -18.31 9.95 -33.91
C LYS A 25 -17.81 11.34 -33.48
N ASN A 26 -17.35 11.46 -32.25
CA ASN A 26 -16.61 12.60 -31.75
C ASN A 26 -15.33 12.06 -31.12
N ASP A 27 -14.20 12.21 -31.82
CA ASP A 27 -12.88 11.69 -31.40
C ASP A 27 -12.49 12.20 -30.00
N SER A 28 -12.93 13.40 -29.61
CA SER A 28 -12.64 13.96 -28.28
C SER A 28 -13.37 13.27 -27.12
N ILE A 29 -14.51 12.61 -27.34
CA ILE A 29 -15.26 11.93 -26.26
C ILE A 29 -14.64 10.56 -25.97
N GLY A 30 -14.14 9.88 -27.00
CA GLY A 30 -13.47 8.58 -26.88
C GLY A 30 -12.18 8.66 -26.06
N GLU A 31 -11.35 9.69 -26.29
CA GLU A 31 -10.10 9.89 -25.53
C GLU A 31 -10.35 10.19 -24.05
N VAL A 32 -11.33 11.03 -23.74
CA VAL A 32 -11.68 11.39 -22.35
C VAL A 32 -12.21 10.16 -21.60
N LEU A 33 -13.06 9.35 -22.25
CA LEU A 33 -13.59 8.12 -21.65
C LEU A 33 -12.49 7.04 -21.47
N PHE A 34 -11.54 6.95 -22.40
CA PHE A 34 -10.42 6.00 -22.28
C PHE A 34 -9.53 6.27 -21.06
N ILE A 35 -9.44 7.53 -20.63
CA ILE A 35 -8.71 7.92 -19.41
C ILE A 35 -9.59 7.81 -18.16
N LEU A 36 -10.88 8.19 -18.25
CA LEU A 36 -11.79 8.17 -17.10
C LEU A 36 -12.14 6.74 -16.64
N ILE A 37 -12.29 5.78 -17.56
CA ILE A 37 -12.69 4.41 -17.22
C ILE A 37 -11.64 3.72 -16.30
N PRO A 38 -10.33 3.72 -16.61
CA PRO A 38 -9.30 3.18 -15.72
C PRO A 38 -9.27 3.88 -14.35
N VAL A 39 -9.38 5.21 -14.33
CA VAL A 39 -9.36 6.01 -13.08
C VAL A 39 -10.56 5.67 -12.19
N LEU A 40 -11.75 5.57 -12.79
CA LEU A 40 -12.97 5.17 -12.08
C LEU A 40 -12.92 3.71 -11.61
N PHE A 41 -12.28 2.83 -12.38
CA PHE A 41 -12.11 1.42 -12.01
C PHE A 41 -11.16 1.26 -10.81
N VAL A 42 -10.05 2.02 -10.79
CA VAL A 42 -9.13 2.06 -9.64
C VAL A 42 -9.80 2.65 -8.40
N ALA A 43 -10.63 3.69 -8.57
CA ALA A 43 -11.42 4.26 -7.47
C ALA A 43 -12.47 3.27 -6.92
N ASP A 44 -13.18 2.51 -7.77
CA ASP A 44 -14.13 1.48 -7.34
C ASP A 44 -13.42 0.30 -6.64
N LEU A 45 -12.22 -0.09 -7.09
CA LEU A 45 -11.38 -1.08 -6.41
C LEU A 45 -10.92 -0.59 -5.04
N GLY A 46 -10.43 0.65 -4.93
CA GLY A 46 -10.04 1.27 -3.66
C GLY A 46 -11.22 1.40 -2.69
N LEU A 47 -12.40 1.77 -3.21
CA LEU A 47 -13.63 1.84 -2.42
C LEU A 47 -14.08 0.44 -1.97
N LYS A 48 -14.05 -0.58 -2.83
CA LYS A 48 -14.35 -1.97 -2.42
C LYS A 48 -13.35 -2.50 -1.37
N PHE A 49 -12.09 -2.06 -1.43
CA PHE A 49 -11.07 -2.39 -0.43
C PHE A 49 -11.35 -1.73 0.92
N LEU A 50 -11.66 -0.43 0.93
CA LEU A 50 -12.08 0.32 2.13
C LEU A 50 -13.37 -0.25 2.75
N TRP A 51 -14.34 -0.65 1.93
CA TRP A 51 -15.63 -1.14 2.42
C TRP A 51 -15.63 -2.64 2.80
N LYS A 52 -14.58 -3.39 2.43
CA LYS A 52 -14.31 -4.74 2.96
C LYS A 52 -13.66 -4.71 4.33
N GLN A 53 -13.14 -3.57 4.78
CA GLN A 53 -12.77 -3.40 6.19
C GLN A 53 -14.06 -3.24 7.00
N LYS A 54 -14.54 -4.37 7.54
CA LYS A 54 -15.58 -4.38 8.57
C LYS A 54 -15.05 -3.53 9.74
N PRO A 55 -15.79 -2.54 10.29
CA PRO A 55 -15.38 -1.91 11.54
C PRO A 55 -15.33 -3.03 12.57
N ARG A 56 -14.18 -3.19 13.23
CA ARG A 56 -14.05 -4.15 14.33
C ARG A 56 -14.89 -3.60 15.47
N GLU A 57 -16.11 -4.11 15.62
CA GLU A 57 -16.81 -4.07 16.90
C GLU A 57 -15.90 -4.72 17.92
N SER A 58 -15.70 -4.01 19.03
CA SER A 58 -15.00 -4.50 20.21
C SER A 58 -15.73 -5.73 20.76
N GLY A 59 -15.22 -6.91 20.42
CA GLY A 59 -15.75 -8.20 20.85
C GLY A 59 -14.63 -9.23 20.92
N THR A 60 -14.14 -9.42 22.14
CA THR A 60 -13.42 -10.56 22.74
C THR A 60 -12.90 -11.70 21.83
N GLY A 61 -11.56 -11.84 21.80
CA GLY A 61 -10.86 -13.13 21.90
C GLY A 61 -10.97 -14.12 20.75
N GLY A 62 -10.11 -13.97 19.73
CA GLY A 62 -9.86 -14.99 18.71
C GLY A 62 -8.89 -14.47 17.66
N ASP A 63 -7.59 -14.68 17.87
CA ASP A 63 -6.52 -14.13 17.04
C ASP A 63 -6.32 -14.93 15.74
N GLY A 64 -7.23 -14.72 14.79
CA GLY A 64 -7.08 -15.22 13.42
C GLY A 64 -5.91 -14.59 12.64
N ASN A 65 -5.18 -13.63 13.22
CA ASN A 65 -3.93 -13.11 12.67
C ASN A 65 -2.76 -13.99 13.10
N SER A 66 -2.68 -14.36 14.38
CA SER A 66 -1.67 -15.28 14.93
C SER A 66 -1.58 -16.60 14.17
N GLU A 67 -2.70 -17.23 13.82
CA GLU A 67 -2.67 -18.53 13.15
C GLU A 67 -2.16 -18.44 11.71
N LYS A 68 -2.49 -17.34 11.00
CA LYS A 68 -1.94 -17.06 9.66
C LYS A 68 -0.49 -16.63 9.70
N GLU A 69 -0.07 -15.96 10.77
CA GLU A 69 1.31 -15.54 11.01
C GLU A 69 2.21 -16.75 11.33
N LYS A 70 1.74 -17.73 12.10
CA LYS A 70 2.45 -18.99 12.36
C LYS A 70 2.83 -19.71 11.07
N LEU A 71 1.99 -19.63 10.03
CA LEU A 71 2.29 -20.23 8.72
C LEU A 71 3.52 -19.63 8.02
N PHE A 72 3.89 -18.39 8.34
CA PHE A 72 5.06 -17.74 7.76
C PHE A 72 6.26 -17.74 8.71
N ALA A 73 6.07 -18.09 9.99
CA ALA A 73 7.17 -18.22 10.96
C ALA A 73 8.17 -19.32 10.54
N GLU A 74 7.68 -20.39 9.89
CA GLU A 74 8.50 -21.49 9.37
C GLU A 74 9.15 -21.20 8.02
N VAL A 75 8.70 -20.14 7.33
CA VAL A 75 9.23 -19.74 6.02
C VAL A 75 10.33 -18.70 6.22
N PRO A 76 11.55 -18.91 5.69
CA PRO A 76 12.61 -17.91 5.69
C PRO A 76 12.13 -16.57 5.13
N LEU A 77 12.56 -15.45 5.71
CA LEU A 77 12.11 -14.09 5.34
C LEU A 77 12.21 -13.84 3.84
N GLU A 78 13.35 -14.18 3.25
CA GLU A 78 13.68 -14.01 1.83
C GLU A 78 12.74 -14.78 0.87
N GLN A 79 12.07 -15.81 1.37
CA GLN A 79 11.14 -16.64 0.59
C GLN A 79 9.68 -16.21 0.76
N ARG A 80 9.43 -15.16 1.55
CA ARG A 80 8.07 -14.66 1.77
C ARG A 80 7.57 -13.88 0.55
N PRO A 81 6.25 -13.84 0.33
CA PRO A 81 5.68 -13.15 -0.83
C PRO A 81 5.93 -11.65 -0.78
N ASN A 82 6.13 -11.06 -1.97
CA ASN A 82 6.42 -9.63 -2.15
C ASN A 82 7.55 -9.14 -1.22
N TYR A 83 8.60 -9.96 -1.08
CA TYR A 83 9.80 -9.63 -0.33
C TYR A 83 10.56 -8.50 -1.01
N GLU A 84 10.87 -7.46 -0.24
CA GLU A 84 11.74 -6.36 -0.62
C GLU A 84 12.72 -6.08 0.53
N GLU A 85 13.95 -5.75 0.17
CA GLU A 85 15.04 -5.50 1.10
C GLU A 85 15.84 -4.28 0.65
N TRP A 86 16.18 -3.45 1.62
CA TRP A 86 17.07 -2.30 1.46
C TRP A 86 18.19 -2.42 2.48
N SER A 87 19.44 -2.28 2.04
CA SER A 87 20.60 -2.34 2.93
C SER A 87 21.55 -1.19 2.60
N VAL A 88 21.94 -0.42 3.62
CA VAL A 88 22.76 0.77 3.46
C VAL A 88 23.81 0.86 4.56
N GLU A 89 25.06 1.08 4.16
CA GLU A 89 26.17 1.36 5.06
C GLU A 89 26.21 2.85 5.41
N HIS A 90 26.13 3.18 6.69
CA HIS A 90 26.18 4.57 7.15
C HIS A 90 26.88 4.70 8.50
N HIS A 91 27.87 5.61 8.57
CA HIS A 91 28.72 5.80 9.76
C HIS A 91 29.31 4.50 10.35
N GLY A 92 29.67 3.54 9.48
CA GLY A 92 30.26 2.26 9.90
C GLY A 92 29.27 1.27 10.51
N ARG A 93 27.97 1.51 10.35
CA ARG A 93 26.88 0.60 10.71
C ARG A 93 26.12 0.18 9.46
N THR A 94 25.65 -1.06 9.44
CA THR A 94 24.77 -1.57 8.38
C THR A 94 23.32 -1.41 8.81
N ILE A 95 22.55 -0.58 8.10
CA ILE A 95 21.11 -0.45 8.30
C ILE A 95 20.40 -1.27 7.23
N ARG A 96 19.66 -2.30 7.65
CA ARG A 96 18.90 -3.16 6.75
C ARG A 96 17.41 -3.11 7.08
N VAL A 97 16.59 -2.85 6.07
CA VAL A 97 15.13 -2.83 6.16
C VAL A 97 14.60 -3.95 5.28
N ILE A 98 13.72 -4.77 5.83
CA ILE A 98 13.03 -5.83 5.09
C ILE A 98 11.53 -5.57 5.17
N ASN A 99 10.82 -5.73 4.07
CA ASN A 99 9.37 -5.71 4.01
C ASN A 99 8.85 -6.92 3.22
N TRP A 100 7.76 -7.51 3.68
CA TRP A 100 7.07 -8.55 2.93
C TRP A 100 5.58 -8.53 3.26
N TYR A 101 4.76 -8.96 2.30
CA TYR A 101 3.31 -9.02 2.50
C TYR A 101 2.63 -10.03 1.58
N SER A 102 1.55 -10.63 2.07
CA SER A 102 0.69 -11.52 1.32
C SER A 102 -0.70 -10.91 1.16
N LEU A 103 -1.04 -10.45 -0.04
CA LEU A 103 -2.40 -9.98 -0.35
C LEU A 103 -3.44 -11.12 -0.21
N ARG A 104 -3.04 -12.36 -0.47
CA ARG A 104 -3.92 -13.54 -0.35
C ARG A 104 -4.29 -13.84 1.11
N ARG A 105 -3.33 -13.69 2.02
CA ARG A 105 -3.52 -13.99 3.45
C ARG A 105 -3.86 -12.77 4.28
N LEU A 106 -3.65 -11.57 3.73
CA LEU A 106 -3.78 -10.26 4.39
C LEU A 106 -2.91 -10.15 5.63
N VAL A 107 -1.66 -10.58 5.50
CA VAL A 107 -0.62 -10.50 6.54
C VAL A 107 0.67 -10.00 5.92
N GLY A 108 1.56 -9.46 6.73
CA GLY A 108 2.88 -9.01 6.33
C GLY A 108 3.58 -8.38 7.51
N ALA A 109 4.85 -8.07 7.32
CA ALA A 109 5.64 -7.38 8.32
C ALA A 109 6.78 -6.62 7.66
N ALA A 110 7.20 -5.56 8.35
CA ALA A 110 8.42 -4.86 8.09
C ALA A 110 9.36 -5.01 9.29
N HIS A 111 10.65 -5.14 9.02
CA HIS A 111 11.69 -5.44 9.98
C HIS A 111 12.84 -4.46 9.78
N LEU A 112 13.35 -3.88 10.85
CA LEU A 112 14.52 -3.02 10.86
C LEU A 112 15.66 -3.72 11.60
N PHE A 113 16.78 -3.87 10.91
CA PHE A 113 18.02 -4.42 11.42
C PHE A 113 19.10 -3.34 11.43
N ILE A 114 19.89 -3.29 12.50
CA ILE A 114 21.13 -2.51 12.57
C ILE A 114 22.23 -3.47 12.99
N ASP A 115 23.30 -3.55 12.19
CA ASP A 115 24.43 -4.46 12.41
C ASP A 115 23.96 -5.92 12.63
N ASP A 116 23.08 -6.38 11.74
CA ASP A 116 22.42 -7.70 11.77
C ASP A 116 21.51 -8.00 12.98
N VAL A 117 21.30 -7.05 13.89
CA VAL A 117 20.38 -7.19 15.02
C VAL A 117 19.03 -6.58 14.67
N GLU A 118 17.93 -7.33 14.83
CA GLU A 118 16.57 -6.80 14.70
C GLU A 118 16.29 -5.83 15.86
N VAL A 119 16.10 -4.55 15.54
CA VAL A 119 15.88 -3.49 16.52
C VAL A 119 14.43 -3.01 16.56
N ASP A 120 13.67 -3.22 15.48
CA ASP A 120 12.23 -2.92 15.43
C ASP A 120 11.50 -3.79 14.40
N CYS A 121 10.21 -4.03 14.63
CA CYS A 121 9.34 -4.78 13.74
C CYS A 121 7.91 -4.26 13.80
N SER A 122 7.29 -4.08 12.63
CA SER A 122 5.90 -3.66 12.51
C SER A 122 5.11 -4.62 11.62
N ARG A 123 3.89 -4.96 12.06
CA ARG A 123 2.93 -5.80 11.30
C ARG A 123 1.77 -4.99 10.72
N ALA A 124 1.89 -3.65 10.71
CA ALA A 124 0.82 -2.80 10.21
C ALA A 124 0.65 -3.01 8.69
N MET A 125 -0.58 -3.29 8.26
CA MET A 125 -0.94 -3.43 6.84
C MET A 125 -1.21 -2.10 6.13
N THR A 126 -1.04 -1.00 6.84
CA THR A 126 -1.18 0.35 6.30
C THR A 126 -0.05 1.20 6.86
N TYR A 127 0.55 2.04 6.04
CA TYR A 127 1.56 3.02 6.43
C TYR A 127 1.12 4.42 6.02
N SER A 128 1.80 5.43 6.56
CA SER A 128 1.66 6.81 6.13
C SER A 128 3.05 7.36 5.81
N PRO A 129 3.24 8.04 4.67
CA PRO A 129 4.53 8.64 4.34
C PRO A 129 4.91 9.78 5.30
N LYS A 130 3.98 10.24 6.15
CA LYS A 130 4.20 11.30 7.14
C LYS A 130 4.67 10.79 8.50
N LYS A 131 4.61 9.47 8.74
CA LYS A 131 4.94 8.87 10.03
C LYS A 131 5.87 7.68 9.79
N PRO A 132 6.97 7.56 10.55
CA PRO A 132 7.83 6.40 10.40
C PRO A 132 7.06 5.13 10.79
N LEU A 133 7.24 4.07 10.00
CA LEU A 133 6.69 2.76 10.34
C LEU A 133 7.61 2.00 11.30
N LEU A 134 8.93 2.18 11.16
CA LEU A 134 9.95 1.57 12.01
C LEU A 134 10.84 2.66 12.59
N VAL A 135 11.22 2.53 13.86
CA VAL A 135 12.04 3.50 14.59
C VAL A 135 12.99 2.80 15.55
N SER A 136 14.27 3.17 15.50
CA SER A 136 15.26 2.78 16.50
C SER A 136 16.25 3.92 16.76
N GLY A 137 16.16 4.53 17.95
CA GLY A 137 16.95 5.72 18.29
C GLY A 137 16.68 6.86 17.29
N ASN A 138 17.74 7.27 16.58
CA ASN A 138 17.68 8.31 15.55
C ASN A 138 17.26 7.78 14.17
N VAL A 139 17.32 6.46 13.96
CA VAL A 139 16.98 5.83 12.68
C VAL A 139 15.47 5.73 12.55
N GLN A 140 14.93 6.29 11.48
CA GLN A 140 13.51 6.29 11.15
C GLN A 140 13.31 5.79 9.72
N VAL A 141 12.40 4.84 9.56
CA VAL A 141 12.04 4.27 8.25
C VAL A 141 10.61 4.64 7.90
N PHE A 142 10.45 5.28 6.76
CA PHE A 142 9.16 5.67 6.20
C PHE A 142 8.86 4.80 5.00
N PHE A 143 7.61 4.31 4.92
CA PHE A 143 7.12 3.67 3.71
C PHE A 143 6.16 4.58 2.95
N SER A 144 6.20 4.44 1.63
CA SER A 144 5.43 5.22 0.67
C SER A 144 5.11 4.39 -0.57
N GLY A 145 4.44 5.00 -1.55
CA GLY A 145 4.06 4.36 -2.81
C GLY A 145 2.64 3.80 -2.75
N ALA A 146 1.91 3.91 -3.86
CA ALA A 146 0.51 3.50 -3.95
C ALA A 146 0.36 2.08 -4.54
N PHE A 147 1.34 1.66 -5.36
CA PHE A 147 1.31 0.40 -6.10
C PHE A 147 2.42 -0.58 -5.67
N SER A 148 3.55 -0.05 -5.19
CA SER A 148 4.71 -0.79 -4.68
C SER A 148 5.21 -0.10 -3.42
N VAL A 149 5.71 -0.87 -2.46
CA VAL A 149 6.26 -0.30 -1.23
C VAL A 149 7.60 0.36 -1.56
N LYS A 150 7.76 1.62 -1.13
CA LYS A 150 8.97 2.42 -1.34
C LYS A 150 9.49 2.89 0.01
N ALA A 151 10.77 2.66 0.29
CA ALA A 151 11.37 2.98 1.57
C ALA A 151 12.13 4.31 1.54
N SER A 152 12.15 4.97 2.68
CA SER A 152 13.08 6.06 2.97
C SER A 152 13.64 5.87 4.37
N ILE A 153 14.97 5.98 4.49
CA ILE A 153 15.72 5.76 5.73
C ILE A 153 16.40 7.08 6.09
N VAL A 154 16.10 7.55 7.29
CA VAL A 154 16.63 8.79 7.88
C VAL A 154 17.37 8.43 9.16
N ASP A 155 18.57 8.96 9.39
CA ASP A 155 19.26 8.90 10.70
C ASP A 155 19.44 10.31 11.23
N GLY A 156 18.65 10.67 12.24
CA GLY A 156 18.58 12.03 12.77
C GLY A 156 17.96 13.00 11.76
N GLU A 157 18.79 13.88 11.21
CA GLU A 157 18.39 14.87 10.19
C GLU A 157 18.85 14.49 8.78
N GLU A 158 19.67 13.44 8.64
CA GLU A 158 20.24 13.04 7.36
C GLU A 158 19.36 12.00 6.66
N LEU A 159 18.99 12.30 5.41
CA LEU A 159 18.34 11.33 4.52
C LEU A 159 19.42 10.45 3.89
N ILE A 160 19.54 9.22 4.39
CA ILE A 160 20.58 8.28 3.95
C ILE A 160 20.11 7.51 2.72
N TYR A 161 18.82 7.19 2.66
CA TYR A 161 18.24 6.43 1.56
C TYR A 161 16.84 6.89 1.22
N GLN A 162 16.53 6.92 -0.06
CA GLN A 162 15.20 7.13 -0.56
C GLN A 162 15.02 6.44 -1.89
N ASP A 163 14.00 5.60 -1.98
CA ASP A 163 13.53 5.08 -3.25
C ASP A 163 12.98 6.21 -4.15
N ASP A 164 13.24 6.11 -5.44
CA ASP A 164 12.60 6.96 -6.42
C ASP A 164 11.09 6.67 -6.51
N LEU A 165 10.30 7.71 -6.23
CA LEU A 165 8.86 7.68 -6.43
C LEU A 165 8.52 7.98 -7.89
N SER A 166 7.72 7.09 -8.49
CA SER A 166 7.14 7.35 -9.81
C SER A 166 6.23 8.59 -9.77
N LEU A 167 5.97 9.22 -10.92
CA LEU A 167 5.04 10.35 -11.00
C LEU A 167 3.64 9.99 -10.47
N ALA A 168 3.18 8.76 -10.73
CA ALA A 168 1.91 8.26 -10.22
C ALA A 168 1.92 8.16 -8.69
N ASP A 169 3.00 7.65 -8.09
CA ASP A 169 3.14 7.57 -6.63
C ASP A 169 3.20 8.97 -6.00
N LYS A 170 3.88 9.93 -6.63
CA LYS A 170 3.91 11.33 -6.18
C LYS A 170 2.52 11.95 -6.16
N ILE A 171 1.74 11.74 -7.22
CA ILE A 171 0.35 12.25 -7.31
C ILE A 171 -0.54 11.56 -6.27
N ALA A 172 -0.47 10.23 -6.17
CA ALA A 172 -1.26 9.48 -5.21
C ALA A 172 -0.93 9.88 -3.77
N ASN A 173 0.36 10.02 -3.43
CA ASN A 173 0.77 10.45 -2.10
C ASN A 173 0.21 11.84 -1.75
N LYS A 174 0.19 12.76 -2.73
CA LYS A 174 -0.39 14.09 -2.57
C LYS A 174 -1.91 14.07 -2.42
N LEU A 175 -2.62 13.16 -3.07
CA LEU A 175 -4.08 13.09 -2.99
C LEU A 175 -4.57 12.36 -1.73
N PHE A 176 -3.89 11.27 -1.33
CA PHE A 176 -4.34 10.41 -0.24
C PHE A 176 -3.78 10.76 1.13
N TYR A 177 -2.60 11.40 1.19
CA TYR A 177 -1.95 11.72 2.47
C TYR A 177 -1.78 13.22 2.72
N PHE A 178 -2.08 14.10 1.76
CA PHE A 178 -2.04 15.57 1.91
C PHE A 178 -3.43 16.25 1.97
N GLY A 179 -4.49 15.46 2.24
CA GLY A 179 -5.78 15.98 2.71
C GLY A 179 -5.78 16.33 4.19
#